data_AF-A0A1R1BKM8-F1
#
_entry.id   AF-A0A1R1BKM8-F1
#
_cell.length_a   1.000
_cell.length_b   1.000
_cell.length_c   1.000
_cell.angle_alpha   90.00
_cell.angle_beta   90.00
_cell.angle_gamma   90.00
#
_symmetry.space_group_name_H-M   'P 1'
#
loop_
_entity.id
_entity.type
_entity.pdbx_description
1 polymer ?
#
loop_
_entity_poly.entity_id
_entity_poly.type
_entity_poly.pdbx_seq_one_letter_code
_entity_poly.pdbx_strand_id
1 'polypeptide(L)'
;MEPITVLSDGKRRIAYENIIQLFKEWMADAPSGSVIETHRGSWENSRYCIVDYQIAEEAVSAANAIRAFMPQIPLLVITDFKSLIRKRHLQQITGTGEMKMILWNEQDPNHLIKDMQQWLHASVYESQIAIPPILSMR
;
A
#
# COMPACT_ATOMS: atom_id res chain seq x y z
N MET A 1 -5.41 11.55 -11.20
CA MET A 1 -4.35 10.53 -11.06
C MET A 1 -4.87 9.39 -10.22
N GLU A 2 -4.36 8.17 -10.42
CA GLU A 2 -4.86 6.99 -9.69
C GLU A 2 -4.40 7.00 -8.22
N PRO A 3 -5.33 6.84 -7.27
CA PRO A 3 -5.00 6.92 -5.84
C PRO A 3 -4.17 5.73 -5.34
N ILE A 4 -4.14 4.63 -6.10
CA ILE A 4 -3.42 3.40 -5.77
C ILE A 4 -2.53 3.05 -6.96
N THR A 5 -1.22 2.91 -6.74
CA THR A 5 -0.29 2.36 -7.73
C THR A 5 -0.06 0.88 -7.46
N VAL A 6 -0.05 0.04 -8.51
CA VAL A 6 0.21 -1.40 -8.40
C VAL A 6 1.50 -1.75 -9.13
N LEU A 7 2.39 -2.48 -8.46
CA LEU A 7 3.58 -3.08 -9.03
C LEU A 7 3.47 -4.60 -8.90
N SER A 8 3.37 -5.30 -10.03
CA SER A 8 3.13 -6.75 -10.05
C SER A 8 4.05 -7.47 -11.03
N ASP A 9 4.39 -8.72 -10.72
CA ASP A 9 5.06 -9.65 -11.63
C ASP A 9 4.10 -10.30 -12.67
N GLY A 10 2.80 -10.02 -12.54
CA GLY A 10 1.74 -10.49 -13.43
C GLY A 10 1.41 -11.98 -13.31
N LYS A 11 2.00 -12.72 -12.34
CA LYS A 11 1.85 -14.17 -12.25
C LYS A 11 0.45 -14.60 -11.83
N ARG A 12 -0.22 -13.82 -10.98
CA ARG A 12 -1.52 -14.15 -10.38
C ARG A 12 -2.73 -13.64 -11.15
N ARG A 13 -2.52 -12.78 -12.16
CA ARG A 13 -3.58 -12.17 -12.99
C ARG A 13 -4.72 -11.56 -12.17
N ILE A 14 -4.40 -10.95 -11.03
CA ILE A 14 -5.38 -10.27 -10.19
C ILE A 14 -5.90 -9.05 -10.95
N ALA A 15 -7.23 -8.92 -11.05
CA ALA A 15 -7.88 -7.82 -11.76
C ALA A 15 -7.91 -6.54 -10.90
N TYR A 16 -6.72 -5.97 -10.64
CA TYR A 16 -6.57 -4.81 -9.77
C TYR A 16 -7.36 -3.60 -10.24
N GLU A 17 -7.48 -3.36 -11.55
CA GLU A 17 -8.27 -2.26 -12.10
C GLU A 17 -9.73 -2.33 -11.61
N ASN A 18 -10.34 -3.52 -11.69
CA ASN A 18 -11.71 -3.77 -11.24
C ASN A 18 -11.83 -3.61 -9.73
N ILE A 19 -10.89 -4.18 -8.98
CA ILE A 19 -10.88 -4.12 -7.51
C ILE A 19 -10.73 -2.67 -7.02
N ILE A 20 -9.79 -1.91 -7.59
CA ILE A 20 -9.56 -0.50 -7.25
C ILE A 20 -10.79 0.34 -7.61
N GLN A 21 -11.47 0.03 -8.72
CA GLN A 21 -12.69 0.73 -9.10
C GLN A 21 -13.81 0.58 -8.05
N LEU A 22 -13.93 -0.58 -7.39
CA LEU A 22 -14.88 -0.78 -6.29
C LEU A 22 -14.61 0.16 -5.10
N PHE A 23 -13.37 0.60 -4.94
CA PHE A 23 -12.96 1.47 -3.83
C PHE A 23 -12.87 2.96 -4.22
N LYS A 24 -13.08 3.31 -5.49
CA LYS A 24 -12.92 4.70 -5.98
C LYS A 24 -13.87 5.69 -5.30
N GLU A 25 -15.13 5.31 -5.11
CA GLU A 25 -16.12 6.17 -4.45
C GLU A 25 -15.71 6.52 -3.01
N TRP A 26 -15.05 5.60 -2.31
CA TRP A 26 -14.66 5.74 -0.91
C TRP A 26 -13.39 6.58 -0.76
N MET A 27 -12.47 6.45 -1.71
CA MET A 27 -11.22 7.21 -1.72
C MET A 27 -11.40 8.66 -2.17
N ALA A 28 -12.50 9.00 -2.84
CA ALA A 28 -12.80 10.37 -3.28
C ALA A 28 -13.09 11.32 -2.10
N ASP A 29 -13.64 10.80 -1.00
CA ASP A 29 -14.00 11.59 0.19
C ASP A 29 -12.85 11.77 1.20
N ALA A 30 -11.72 11.08 1.03
CA ALA A 30 -10.58 11.23 1.92
C ALA A 30 -9.86 12.57 1.66
N PRO A 31 -9.67 13.44 2.67
CA PRO A 31 -9.06 14.75 2.49
C PRO A 31 -7.67 14.60 1.88
N SER A 32 -7.39 15.40 0.86
CA SER A 32 -6.09 15.47 0.22
C SER A 32 -5.12 16.13 1.21
N GLY A 33 -4.50 15.34 2.08
CA GLY A 33 -3.43 15.82 2.96
C GLY A 33 -2.35 16.49 2.11
N SER A 34 -1.99 17.72 2.47
CA SER A 34 -1.11 18.65 1.77
C SER A 34 -0.02 17.98 0.91
N VAL A 35 -0.30 17.85 -0.39
CA VAL A 35 0.69 17.45 -1.39
C VAL A 35 1.56 18.67 -1.64
N ILE A 36 2.81 18.63 -1.19
CA ILE A 36 3.83 19.56 -1.67
C ILE A 36 4.05 19.20 -3.13
N GLU A 37 3.56 20.03 -4.05
CA GLU A 37 3.77 19.89 -5.49
C GLU A 37 5.28 20.02 -5.79
N THR A 38 5.98 18.90 -5.83
CA THR A 38 7.24 18.79 -6.56
C THR A 38 6.95 18.17 -7.91
N HIS A 39 7.55 18.68 -8.98
CA HIS A 39 7.28 18.25 -10.35
C HIS A 39 8.14 17.03 -10.75
N ARG A 40 7.85 15.81 -10.26
CA ARG A 40 8.51 14.58 -10.75
C ARG A 40 7.55 13.38 -10.88
N GLY A 41 6.87 13.31 -12.02
CA GLY A 41 6.36 12.05 -12.58
C GLY A 41 5.09 11.49 -11.93
N SER A 42 4.46 10.55 -12.65
CA SER A 42 3.11 10.00 -12.41
C SER A 42 2.86 9.35 -11.03
N TRP A 43 3.88 9.22 -10.17
CA TRP A 43 3.84 8.42 -8.95
C TRP A 43 3.58 9.28 -7.70
N GLU A 44 3.92 10.57 -7.75
CA GLU A 44 3.88 11.47 -6.57
C GLU A 44 2.46 11.79 -6.09
N ASN A 45 1.45 11.39 -6.85
CA ASN A 45 0.03 11.59 -6.52
C ASN A 45 -0.68 10.30 -6.10
N SER A 46 0.01 9.17 -6.03
CA SER A 46 -0.55 7.94 -5.46
C SER A 46 -0.46 7.98 -3.94
N ARG A 47 -1.60 7.71 -3.30
CA ARG A 47 -1.73 7.71 -1.83
C ARG A 47 -1.40 6.35 -1.22
N TYR A 48 -1.47 5.29 -2.02
CA TYR A 48 -1.25 3.91 -1.62
C TYR A 48 -0.45 3.19 -2.70
N CYS A 49 0.32 2.17 -2.31
CA CYS A 49 0.95 1.27 -3.27
C CYS A 49 0.75 -0.20 -2.90
N ILE A 50 0.47 -1.01 -3.91
CA ILE A 50 0.36 -2.46 -3.84
C ILE A 50 1.58 -3.08 -4.52
N VAL A 51 2.26 -3.98 -3.83
CA VAL A 51 3.40 -4.75 -4.35
C VAL A 51 3.00 -6.22 -4.40
N ASP A 52 2.85 -6.77 -5.59
CA ASP A 52 2.34 -8.12 -5.85
C ASP A 52 3.39 -8.99 -6.56
N TYR A 53 4.11 -9.80 -5.79
CA TYR A 53 5.16 -10.67 -6.34
C TYR A 53 5.02 -12.08 -5.80
N GLN A 54 5.20 -13.08 -6.65
CA GLN A 54 5.22 -14.48 -6.23
C GLN A 54 6.35 -14.75 -5.25
N ILE A 55 7.52 -14.24 -5.59
CA ILE A 55 8.74 -14.44 -4.83
C ILE A 55 8.85 -13.36 -3.75
N ALA A 56 9.05 -13.82 -2.52
CA ALA A 56 9.17 -12.99 -1.32
C ALA A 56 10.27 -11.93 -1.43
N GLU A 57 11.45 -12.34 -1.88
CA GLU A 57 12.63 -11.50 -2.00
C GLU A 57 12.44 -10.40 -3.06
N GLU A 58 11.73 -10.72 -4.15
CA GLU A 58 11.37 -9.74 -5.18
C GLU A 58 10.35 -8.74 -4.65
N ALA A 59 9.36 -9.20 -3.88
CA ALA A 59 8.40 -8.32 -3.20
C ALA A 59 9.10 -7.33 -2.25
N VAL A 60 10.05 -7.81 -1.45
CA VAL A 60 10.86 -6.99 -0.53
C VAL A 60 11.72 -6.00 -1.31
N SER A 61 12.37 -6.44 -2.38
CA SER A 61 13.20 -5.58 -3.23
C SER A 61 12.38 -4.46 -3.85
N ALA A 62 11.23 -4.79 -4.44
CA ALA A 62 10.29 -3.83 -5.03
C ALA A 62 9.77 -2.83 -4.00
N ALA A 63 9.35 -3.30 -2.83
CA ALA A 63 8.88 -2.45 -1.74
C ALA A 63 9.95 -1.45 -1.26
N ASN A 64 11.19 -1.91 -1.11
CA ASN A 64 12.31 -1.05 -0.74
C ASN A 64 12.67 -0.05 -1.84
N ALA A 65 12.60 -0.45 -3.12
CA ALA A 65 12.82 0.47 -4.23
C ALA A 65 11.81 1.62 -4.22
N ILE A 66 10.53 1.34 -3.97
CA ILE A 66 9.49 2.36 -3.82
C ILE A 66 9.79 3.28 -2.62
N ARG A 67 10.08 2.69 -1.46
CA ARG A 67 10.32 3.45 -0.22
C ARG A 67 11.64 4.21 -0.19
N ALA A 68 12.58 3.90 -1.08
CA ALA A 68 13.76 4.75 -1.30
C ALA A 68 13.38 6.15 -1.81
N PHE A 69 12.28 6.26 -2.56
CA PHE A 69 11.77 7.53 -3.09
C PHE A 69 10.60 8.09 -2.27
N MET A 70 9.75 7.22 -1.71
CA MET A 70 8.58 7.60 -0.90
C MET A 70 8.57 6.83 0.42
N PRO A 71 9.39 7.21 1.42
CA PRO A 71 9.55 6.43 2.65
C PRO A 71 8.28 6.25 3.48
N GLN A 72 7.32 7.16 3.33
CA GLN A 72 6.07 7.19 4.08
C GLN A 72 4.89 6.56 3.35
N ILE A 73 5.04 6.13 2.09
CA ILE A 73 3.90 5.60 1.34
C ILE A 73 3.36 4.33 2.03
N PRO A 74 2.03 4.27 2.31
CA PRO A 74 1.40 3.05 2.75
C PRO A 74 1.58 1.93 1.72
N LEU A 75 2.11 0.79 2.16
CA LEU A 75 2.36 -0.37 1.32
C LEU A 75 1.46 -1.54 1.69
N LEU A 76 0.86 -2.15 0.66
CA LEU A 76 0.28 -3.48 0.75
C LEU A 76 1.13 -4.47 -0.04
N VAL A 77 1.72 -5.44 0.63
CA VAL A 77 2.55 -6.48 0.01
C VAL A 77 1.76 -7.78 -0.10
N ILE A 78 1.61 -8.30 -1.32
CA ILE A 78 0.93 -9.56 -1.63
C ILE A 78 1.96 -10.54 -2.16
N THR A 79 2.11 -11.68 -1.49
CA THR A 79 3.10 -12.70 -1.90
C THR A 79 2.78 -14.10 -1.35
N ASP A 80 3.54 -15.14 -1.75
CA ASP A 80 3.32 -16.56 -1.42
C ASP A 80 4.22 -17.03 -0.26
N PHE A 81 4.27 -16.30 0.87
CA PHE A 81 5.12 -16.69 1.99
C PHE A 81 4.80 -18.08 2.55
N LYS A 82 5.84 -18.87 2.80
CA LYS A 82 5.78 -19.96 3.79
C LYS A 82 5.84 -19.34 5.20
N SER A 83 4.95 -19.76 6.10
CA SER A 83 4.64 -19.05 7.36
C SER A 83 5.84 -18.71 8.25
N LEU A 84 6.90 -19.52 8.22
CA LEU A 84 8.11 -19.34 9.02
C LEU A 84 8.96 -18.12 8.61
N ILE A 85 8.80 -17.60 7.40
CA ILE A 85 9.68 -16.54 6.87
C ILE A 85 8.99 -15.16 6.83
N ARG A 86 7.70 -15.08 7.20
CA ARG A 86 6.90 -13.84 7.12
C ARG A 86 7.48 -12.70 7.97
N LYS A 87 7.83 -12.96 9.24
CA LYS A 87 8.36 -11.93 10.15
C LYS A 87 9.73 -11.38 9.71
N ARG A 88 10.58 -12.24 9.15
CA ARG A 88 11.93 -11.86 8.71
C ARG A 88 11.88 -10.95 7.48
N HIS A 89 11.04 -11.28 6.50
CA HIS A 89 10.89 -10.45 5.30
C HIS A 89 10.23 -9.09 5.60
N LEU A 90 9.29 -9.04 6.55
CA LEU A 90 8.73 -7.77 7.02
C LEU A 90 9.80 -6.83 7.58
N GLN A 91 10.72 -7.36 8.39
CA GLN A 91 11.82 -6.56 8.96
C GLN A 91 12.83 -6.06 7.92
N GLN A 92 12.82 -6.62 6.70
CA GLN A 92 13.71 -6.20 5.61
C GLN A 92 13.13 -5.05 4.78
N ILE A 93 11.82 -4.78 4.89
CA ILE A 93 11.21 -3.64 4.21
C ILE A 93 11.38 -2.40 5.09
N THR A 94 12.17 -1.46 4.60
CA THR A 94 12.56 -0.20 5.26
C THR A 94 11.51 0.89 5.08
N GLY A 95 11.69 2.06 5.69
CA GLY A 95 10.75 3.19 5.63
C GLY A 95 9.78 3.28 6.82
N THR A 96 9.07 4.39 6.92
CA THR A 96 8.23 4.74 8.09
C THR A 96 6.74 4.70 7.83
N GLY A 97 6.32 4.50 6.57
CA GLY A 97 4.91 4.34 6.21
C GLY A 97 4.30 3.04 6.72
N GLU A 98 2.97 3.04 6.87
CA GLU A 98 2.20 1.84 7.18
C GLU A 98 2.50 0.70 6.20
N MET A 99 2.46 -0.52 6.70
CA MET A 99 2.66 -1.71 5.89
C MET A 99 1.70 -2.80 6.31
N LYS A 100 0.95 -3.34 5.35
CA LYS A 100 0.23 -4.61 5.51
C LYS A 100 0.79 -5.64 4.54
N MET A 101 0.76 -6.89 4.95
CA MET A 101 1.22 -8.00 4.13
C MET A 101 0.17 -9.11 4.14
N ILE A 102 -0.27 -9.51 2.96
CA ILE A 102 -1.29 -10.54 2.74
C ILE A 102 -0.65 -11.73 2.03
N LEU A 103 -1.01 -12.94 2.48
CA LEU A 103 -0.68 -14.16 1.78
C LEU A 103 -1.69 -14.36 0.65
N TRP A 104 -1.21 -14.52 -0.58
CA TRP A 104 -2.11 -14.86 -1.67
C TRP A 104 -2.70 -16.27 -1.48
N ASN A 105 -4.02 -16.37 -1.65
CA ASN A 105 -4.74 -17.63 -1.62
C ASN A 105 -5.64 -17.72 -2.86
N GLU A 106 -5.19 -18.49 -3.86
CA GLU A 106 -5.93 -18.69 -5.11
C GLU A 106 -7.29 -19.36 -4.89
N GLN A 107 -7.45 -20.13 -3.80
CA GLN A 107 -8.71 -20.81 -3.48
C GLN A 107 -9.79 -19.87 -2.91
N ASP A 108 -9.38 -18.69 -2.40
CA ASP A 108 -10.31 -17.68 -1.89
C ASP A 108 -9.88 -16.25 -2.27
N PRO A 109 -10.04 -15.86 -3.56
CA PRO A 109 -9.72 -14.51 -4.02
C PRO A 109 -10.56 -13.42 -3.35
N ASN A 110 -11.77 -13.76 -2.87
CA ASN A 110 -12.64 -12.82 -2.17
C ASN A 110 -12.08 -12.41 -0.82
N HIS A 111 -11.25 -13.26 -0.20
CA HIS A 111 -10.52 -12.91 1.00
C HIS A 111 -9.58 -11.73 0.77
N LEU A 112 -8.86 -11.72 -0.36
CA LEU A 112 -7.97 -10.62 -0.73
C LEU A 112 -8.73 -9.29 -0.81
N ILE A 113 -9.91 -9.30 -1.45
CA ILE A 113 -10.73 -8.09 -1.60
C ILE A 113 -11.13 -7.53 -0.23
N LYS A 114 -11.57 -8.39 0.70
CA LYS A 114 -11.92 -7.99 2.07
C LYS A 114 -10.71 -7.42 2.81
N ASP A 115 -9.56 -8.07 2.70
CA ASP A 115 -8.34 -7.61 3.34
C ASP A 115 -7.86 -6.26 2.81
N MET A 116 -7.97 -6.05 1.49
CA MET A 116 -7.68 -4.78 0.83
C MET A 116 -8.64 -3.69 1.31
N GLN A 117 -9.95 -3.98 1.38
CA GLN A 117 -10.95 -3.05 1.89
C GLN A 117 -10.64 -2.63 3.32
N GLN A 118 -10.34 -3.57 4.21
CA GLN A 118 -10.00 -3.29 5.60
C GLN A 118 -8.74 -2.43 5.73
N TRP A 119 -7.72 -2.72 4.92
CA TRP A 119 -6.46 -1.97 4.93
C TRP A 119 -6.64 -0.53 4.43
N LEU A 120 -7.34 -0.36 3.31
CA LEU A 120 -7.66 0.96 2.79
C LEU A 120 -8.51 1.76 3.80
N HIS A 121 -9.47 1.12 4.47
CA HIS A 121 -10.29 1.79 5.47
C HIS A 121 -9.49 2.21 6.72
N ALA A 122 -8.62 1.35 7.24
CA ALA A 122 -7.80 1.65 8.42
C ALA A 122 -6.85 2.83 8.13
N SER A 123 -6.14 2.78 7.01
CA SER A 123 -5.18 3.82 6.62
C SER A 123 -5.84 5.18 6.32
N VAL A 124 -7.05 5.19 5.72
CA VAL A 124 -7.83 6.43 5.54
C VAL A 124 -8.24 7.03 6.88
N TYR A 125 -8.68 6.20 7.84
CA TYR A 125 -9.19 6.67 9.13
C TYR A 125 -8.07 7.13 10.07
N GLU A 126 -6.93 6.43 10.11
CA GLU A 126 -5.75 6.85 10.88
C GLU A 126 -5.18 8.18 10.35
N SER A 127 -5.24 8.41 9.03
CA SER A 127 -4.88 9.70 8.43
C SER A 127 -5.80 10.86 8.85
N GLN A 128 -7.07 10.59 9.19
CA GLN A 128 -8.02 11.61 9.66
C GLN A 128 -7.84 11.94 11.16
N ILE A 129 -7.32 11.01 11.95
CA ILE A 129 -7.12 11.17 13.40
C ILE A 129 -5.74 11.77 13.73
N ALA A 130 -4.82 11.87 12.76
CA ALA A 130 -3.55 12.57 12.94
C ALA A 130 -3.79 14.07 13.23
N ILE A 131 -4.04 14.41 14.49
CA ILE A 131 -4.14 15.78 15.00
C ILE A 131 -2.78 16.42 14.69
N PRO A 132 -2.72 17.52 13.90
CA PRO A 132 -1.47 18.23 13.67
C PRO A 132 -0.91 18.64 15.04
N PRO A 133 0.41 18.58 15.26
CA PRO A 133 0.99 19.00 16.53
C PRO A 133 0.58 20.45 16.76
N ILE A 134 -0.39 20.65 17.66
CA ILE A 134 -0.81 21.97 18.07
C ILE A 134 0.45 22.60 18.65
N LEU A 135 0.90 23.65 17.99
CA LEU A 135 1.89 24.62 18.40
C LEU A 135 2.03 24.66 19.93
N SER A 136 3.03 23.95 20.46
CA SER A 136 3.54 24.26 21.79
C SER A 136 4.49 25.45 21.63
N MET A 137 3.92 26.62 21.31
CA MET A 137 4.54 27.88 21.69
C MET A 137 4.18 28.12 23.15
N ARG A 138 5.12 27.77 24.04
CA ARG A 138 5.55 28.57 25.20
C ARG A 138 6.58 27.80 26.01
#